data_AF-A0A9Q0PRR9-F1
#
_entry.id   AF-A0A9Q0PRR9-F1
#
_cell.length_a   1.000
_cell.length_b   1.000
_cell.length_c   1.000
_cell.angle_alpha   90.00
_cell.angle_beta   90.00
_cell.angle_gamma   90.00
#
_symmetry.space_group_name_H-M   'P 1'
#
loop_
_entity.id
_entity.type
_entity.pdbx_description
1 polymer ?
#
loop_
_entity_poly.entity_id
_entity_poly.type
_entity_poly.pdbx_seq_one_letter_code
_entity_poly.pdbx_strand_id
1 'polypeptide(L)'
;MATSVFLLFLPLIFFSSSSTVDRSSRASSLSVEHADDVLTSRNGIFSAGFFPVGDNAYCFAVWFSEPYSEGNRTNIVWMANRDQPVNGRKSELSVLKSGNVIITDAGRFTVWSTDTVSESPVFLDLHENGNLILHNSDGGVLWQSYDSPTDTLLPQQLLTKDMKLVSC
;
A
#
# COMPACT_ATOMS: atom_id res chain seq x y z
N MET A 1 -13.05 -60.12 28.46
CA MET A 1 -13.58 -58.79 28.83
C MET A 1 -12.98 -57.81 27.82
N ALA A 2 -13.69 -57.49 26.73
CA ALA A 2 -13.22 -56.53 25.73
C ALA A 2 -13.88 -55.18 26.03
N THR A 3 -13.07 -54.15 26.29
CA THR A 3 -13.53 -52.79 26.56
C THR A 3 -13.66 -52.02 25.24
N SER A 4 -14.89 -51.73 24.83
CA SER A 4 -15.16 -50.81 23.71
C SER A 4 -14.93 -49.36 24.15
N VAL A 5 -14.13 -48.61 23.39
CA VAL A 5 -13.93 -47.17 23.55
C VAL A 5 -14.92 -46.45 22.63
N PHE A 6 -15.75 -45.57 23.20
CA PHE A 6 -16.70 -44.75 22.45
C PHE A 6 -16.09 -43.36 22.22
N LEU A 7 -15.85 -42.99 20.96
CA LEU A 7 -15.38 -41.65 20.58
C LEU A 7 -16.59 -40.73 20.36
N LEU A 8 -16.79 -39.77 21.24
CA LEU A 8 -17.80 -38.71 21.10
C LEU A 8 -17.27 -37.62 20.15
N PHE A 9 -17.87 -37.50 18.98
CA PHE A 9 -17.66 -36.38 18.06
C PHE A 9 -18.44 -35.16 18.55
N LEU A 10 -17.74 -34.12 19.00
CA LEU A 10 -18.34 -32.80 19.30
C LEU A 10 -18.36 -31.98 17.99
N PRO A 11 -19.50 -31.43 17.53
CA PRO A 11 -19.52 -30.59 16.35
C PRO A 11 -18.88 -29.24 16.66
N LEU A 12 -17.79 -28.91 15.98
CA LEU A 12 -17.21 -27.56 15.97
C LEU A 12 -18.20 -26.62 15.26
N ILE A 13 -18.93 -25.83 16.05
CA ILE A 13 -19.75 -24.73 15.54
C ILE A 13 -18.77 -23.62 15.11
N PHE A 14 -18.44 -23.56 13.82
CA PHE A 14 -17.75 -22.43 13.23
C PHE A 14 -18.71 -21.23 13.19
N PHE A 15 -18.59 -20.32 14.15
CA PHE A 15 -19.16 -18.99 14.03
C PHE A 15 -18.36 -18.21 13.00
N SER A 16 -18.78 -18.25 11.73
CA SER A 16 -18.28 -17.33 10.70
C SER A 16 -18.89 -15.96 10.92
N SER A 17 -18.23 -15.12 11.71
CA SER A 17 -18.48 -13.68 11.72
C SER A 17 -17.98 -13.10 10.40
N SER A 18 -18.83 -13.09 9.37
CA SER A 18 -18.57 -12.35 8.14
C SER A 18 -18.79 -10.87 8.42
N SER A 19 -17.73 -10.16 8.82
CA SER A 19 -17.70 -8.70 8.72
C SER A 19 -17.18 -8.34 7.33
N THR A 20 -18.08 -8.10 6.38
CA THR A 20 -17.72 -7.42 5.14
C THR A 20 -17.45 -5.95 5.46
N VAL A 21 -16.24 -5.63 5.90
CA VAL A 21 -15.71 -4.27 5.82
C VAL A 21 -15.17 -4.13 4.40
N ASP A 22 -16.06 -3.81 3.46
CA ASP A 22 -15.67 -3.51 2.08
C ASP A 22 -15.08 -2.08 2.07
N ARG A 23 -13.86 -1.95 2.57
CA ARG A 23 -13.11 -0.69 2.60
C ARG A 23 -11.94 -0.78 1.64
N SER A 24 -12.24 -0.95 0.35
CA SER A 24 -11.31 -0.53 -0.71
C SER A 24 -11.35 0.99 -0.74
N SER A 25 -10.50 1.63 0.06
CA SER A 25 -10.42 3.09 0.12
C SER A 25 -9.85 3.61 -1.20
N ARG A 26 -10.69 3.97 -2.16
CA ARG A 26 -10.27 4.78 -3.31
C ARG A 26 -9.85 6.14 -2.79
N ALA A 27 -8.55 6.39 -2.70
CA ALA A 27 -8.06 7.69 -2.26
C ALA A 27 -8.01 8.64 -3.46
N SER A 28 -8.69 9.78 -3.33
CA SER A 28 -8.42 10.94 -4.19
C SER A 28 -7.21 11.72 -3.71
N SER A 29 -6.96 11.68 -2.40
CA SER A 29 -5.82 12.31 -1.75
C SER A 29 -5.55 11.66 -0.39
N LEU A 30 -4.32 11.73 0.09
CA LEU A 30 -3.89 11.28 1.43
C LEU A 30 -2.95 12.34 2.00
N SER A 31 -3.21 12.81 3.22
CA SER A 31 -2.41 13.84 3.89
C SER A 31 -1.44 13.23 4.90
N VAL A 32 -0.24 13.80 5.00
CA VAL A 32 0.73 13.43 6.05
C VAL A 32 0.23 13.77 7.46
N GLU A 33 -0.74 14.69 7.58
CA GLU A 33 -1.26 15.16 8.86
C GLU A 33 -2.36 14.25 9.45
N HIS A 34 -2.87 13.31 8.65
CA HIS A 34 -3.94 12.38 9.04
C HIS A 34 -3.36 10.97 9.07
N ALA A 35 -3.03 10.47 10.27
CA ALA A 35 -2.42 9.15 10.42
C ALA A 35 -3.33 7.99 9.95
N ASP A 36 -4.63 8.24 9.84
CA ASP A 36 -5.64 7.35 9.30
C ASP A 36 -5.83 7.45 7.77
N ASP A 37 -5.17 8.41 7.11
CA ASP A 37 -5.08 8.49 5.65
C ASP A 37 -4.12 7.43 5.11
N VAL A 38 -4.59 6.19 5.13
CA VAL A 38 -3.86 5.00 4.70
C VAL A 38 -4.76 4.13 3.82
N LEU A 39 -4.21 3.65 2.72
CA LEU A 39 -4.79 2.58 1.90
C LEU A 39 -4.49 1.25 2.58
N THR A 40 -5.51 0.42 2.79
CA THR A 40 -5.32 -0.94 3.32
C THR A 40 -5.78 -1.95 2.28
N SER A 41 -4.96 -2.98 2.04
CA SER A 41 -5.35 -4.08 1.16
C SER A 41 -6.56 -4.81 1.75
N ARG A 42 -7.39 -5.42 0.90
CA ARG A 42 -8.64 -6.07 1.35
C ARG A 42 -8.43 -7.16 2.42
N ASN A 43 -7.31 -7.88 2.34
CA ASN A 43 -6.93 -8.91 3.31
C ASN A 43 -6.27 -8.34 4.60
N GLY A 44 -6.07 -7.02 4.68
CA GLY A 44 -5.45 -6.35 5.82
C GLY A 44 -3.93 -6.48 5.91
N ILE A 45 -3.29 -7.25 5.02
CA ILE A 45 -1.86 -7.59 5.13
C ILE A 45 -0.96 -6.39 4.80
N PHE A 46 -1.35 -5.57 3.83
CA PHE A 46 -0.57 -4.43 3.37
C PHE A 46 -1.28 -3.13 3.66
N SER A 47 -0.48 -2.11 3.95
CA SER A 47 -0.92 -0.73 4.10
C SER A 47 -0.03 0.17 3.25
N ALA A 48 -0.59 1.28 2.75
CA ALA A 48 0.16 2.31 2.03
C ALA A 48 -0.28 3.72 2.43
N GLY A 49 0.69 4.60 2.67
CA GLY A 49 0.45 5.91 3.25
C GLY A 49 1.76 6.65 3.53
N PHE A 50 1.69 7.80 4.20
CA PHE A 50 2.89 8.48 4.67
C PHE A 50 3.49 7.77 5.88
N PHE A 51 4.75 7.36 5.74
CA PHE A 51 5.51 6.67 6.77
C PHE A 51 6.66 7.56 7.27
N PRO A 52 6.87 7.70 8.58
CA PRO A 52 7.96 8.50 9.14
C PRO A 52 9.31 7.84 8.85
N VAL A 53 10.21 8.57 8.17
CA VAL A 53 11.57 8.12 7.86
C VAL A 53 12.64 8.90 8.64
N GLY A 54 12.26 9.92 9.39
CA GLY A 54 13.13 10.68 10.28
C GLY A 54 12.35 11.76 11.02
N ASP A 55 13.08 12.70 11.64
CA ASP A 55 12.46 13.82 12.37
C ASP A 55 11.76 14.76 11.39
N ASN A 56 10.42 14.81 11.48
CA ASN A 56 9.57 15.61 10.58
C ASN A 56 9.82 15.32 9.09
N ALA A 57 10.23 14.10 8.76
CA ALA A 57 10.55 13.64 7.41
C ALA A 57 9.76 12.37 7.08
N TYR A 58 9.02 12.38 5.97
CA TYR A 58 8.07 11.34 5.61
C TYR A 58 8.24 10.90 4.15
N CYS A 59 8.03 9.61 3.90
CA CYS A 59 7.91 9.07 2.55
C CYS A 59 6.59 8.36 2.40
N PHE A 60 6.01 8.40 1.20
CA PHE A 60 4.91 7.51 0.87
C PHE A 60 5.46 6.10 0.64
N ALA A 61 4.92 5.13 1.37
CA ALA A 61 5.45 3.77 1.39
C ALA A 61 4.32 2.74 1.33
N VAL A 62 4.68 1.51 0.98
CA VAL A 62 3.87 0.30 1.22
C VAL A 62 4.59 -0.52 2.29
N TRP A 63 3.86 -1.04 3.27
CA TRP A 63 4.40 -1.88 4.34
C TRP A 63 3.46 -3.01 4.75
N PHE A 64 4.00 -4.03 5.42
CA PHE A 64 3.20 -5.04 6.11
C PHE A 64 2.51 -4.43 7.34
N SER A 65 1.19 -4.55 7.40
CA SER A 65 0.38 -4.04 8.51
C SER A 65 0.69 -4.73 9.84
N GLU A 66 1.13 -5.99 9.84
CA GLU A 66 1.52 -6.73 11.04
C GLU A 66 2.83 -7.50 10.87
N PRO A 67 3.69 -7.57 11.92
CA PRO A 67 3.55 -6.91 13.22
C PRO A 67 3.90 -5.42 13.14
N TYR A 68 2.91 -4.53 13.34
CA TYR A 68 3.15 -3.09 13.40
C TYR A 68 3.98 -2.77 14.63
N SER A 69 5.16 -2.20 14.43
CA SER A 69 5.99 -1.65 15.49
C SER A 69 6.33 -0.22 15.08
N GLU A 70 5.87 0.76 15.86
CA GLU A 70 6.18 2.17 15.59
C GLU A 70 7.69 2.37 15.45
N GLY A 71 8.12 2.94 14.33
CA GLY A 71 9.53 3.17 14.01
C GLY A 71 10.28 1.95 13.47
N ASN A 72 9.63 0.78 13.33
CA ASN A 72 10.26 -0.36 12.70
C ASN A 72 10.15 -0.29 11.16
N ARG A 73 11.23 0.16 10.54
CA ARG A 73 11.37 0.25 9.09
C ARG A 73 11.46 -1.11 8.39
N THR A 74 11.63 -2.22 9.11
CA THR A 74 11.82 -3.55 8.49
C THR A 74 10.60 -4.09 7.76
N ASN A 75 9.44 -3.45 7.92
CA ASN A 75 8.20 -3.90 7.30
C ASN A 75 7.88 -3.16 5.99
N ILE A 76 8.70 -2.17 5.60
CA ILE A 76 8.52 -1.43 4.36
C ILE A 76 8.95 -2.32 3.19
N VAL A 77 8.11 -2.42 2.18
CA VAL A 77 8.33 -3.27 1.00
C VAL A 77 8.48 -2.45 -0.28
N TRP A 78 8.05 -1.18 -0.26
CA TRP A 78 8.18 -0.25 -1.37
C TRP A 78 8.11 1.21 -0.88
N MET A 79 8.79 2.14 -1.56
CA MET A 79 8.78 3.56 -1.22
C MET A 79 8.86 4.45 -2.47
N ALA A 80 8.03 5.48 -2.53
CA ALA A 80 7.94 6.40 -3.67
C ALA A 80 9.07 7.43 -3.69
N ASN A 81 9.07 8.34 -2.71
CA ASN A 81 9.90 9.54 -2.66
C ASN A 81 11.12 9.39 -1.74
N ARG A 82 11.78 8.22 -1.76
CA ARG A 82 12.92 7.90 -0.86
C ARG A 82 14.05 8.93 -0.88
N ASP A 83 14.39 9.44 -2.08
CA ASP A 83 15.49 10.37 -2.27
C ASP A 83 15.12 11.80 -1.86
N GLN A 84 13.82 12.10 -1.71
CA GLN A 84 13.28 13.40 -1.32
C GLN A 84 12.10 13.25 -0.34
N PRO A 85 12.38 12.92 0.94
CA PRO A 85 11.34 12.91 1.98
C PRO A 85 10.65 14.27 2.11
N VAL A 86 9.35 14.25 2.39
CA VAL A 86 8.53 15.45 2.57
C VAL A 86 8.37 15.82 4.04
N ASN A 87 7.95 17.06 4.28
CA ASN A 87 7.63 17.57 5.61
C ASN A 87 6.44 16.83 6.23
N GLY A 88 6.45 16.64 7.55
CA GLY A 88 5.33 16.09 8.32
C GLY A 88 4.08 16.97 8.41
N ARG A 89 4.03 18.08 7.65
CA ARG A 89 2.92 19.02 7.60
C ARG A 89 2.68 19.49 6.18
N LYS A 90 1.42 19.71 5.82
CA LYS A 90 1.00 20.24 4.51
C LYS A 90 1.55 19.48 3.29
N SER A 91 1.94 18.22 3.47
CA SER A 91 2.38 17.34 2.40
C SER A 91 1.28 16.33 2.09
N GLU A 92 1.12 16.01 0.82
CA GLU A 92 -0.05 15.27 0.35
C GLU A 92 0.29 14.43 -0.87
N LEU A 93 -0.24 13.20 -0.92
CA LEU A 93 -0.35 12.43 -2.16
C LEU A 93 -1.70 12.74 -2.78
N SER A 94 -1.74 13.10 -4.07
CA SER A 94 -2.99 13.41 -4.77
C SER A 94 -3.11 12.64 -6.07
N VAL A 95 -4.30 12.12 -6.33
CA VAL A 95 -4.70 11.53 -7.61
C VAL A 95 -5.35 12.62 -8.46
N LEU A 96 -4.65 13.07 -9.50
CA LEU A 96 -5.08 14.17 -10.35
C LEU A 96 -6.06 13.71 -11.42
N LYS A 97 -6.97 14.61 -11.81
CA LYS A 97 -7.89 14.39 -12.94
C LYS A 97 -7.19 14.18 -14.29
N SER A 98 -5.92 14.57 -14.40
CA SER A 98 -5.09 14.31 -15.59
C SER A 98 -4.66 12.85 -15.71
N GLY A 99 -4.93 12.01 -14.71
CA GLY A 99 -4.48 10.62 -14.67
C GLY A 99 -3.08 10.43 -14.08
N ASN A 100 -2.58 11.41 -13.32
CA ASN A 100 -1.27 11.35 -12.68
C ASN A 100 -1.44 11.24 -11.15
N VAL A 101 -0.53 10.53 -10.48
CA VAL A 101 -0.41 10.57 -9.01
C VAL A 101 0.81 11.40 -8.68
N ILE A 102 0.67 12.37 -7.78
CA ILE A 102 1.76 13.24 -7.36
C ILE A 102 1.89 13.26 -5.84
N ILE A 103 3.11 13.47 -5.36
CA ILE A 103 3.39 13.82 -3.96
C ILE A 103 3.89 15.27 -3.94
N THR A 104 3.25 16.09 -3.12
CA THR A 104 3.65 17.47 -2.89
C THR A 104 4.17 17.67 -1.47
N ASP A 105 5.22 18.47 -1.32
CA ASP A 105 5.75 18.88 -0.03
C ASP A 105 5.04 20.14 0.51
N ALA A 106 5.31 20.53 1.75
CA ALA A 106 4.80 21.75 2.39
C ALA A 106 4.97 23.04 1.55
N GLY A 107 6.03 23.10 0.73
CA GLY A 107 6.28 24.20 -0.22
C GLY A 107 5.36 24.21 -1.44
N ARG A 108 4.48 23.21 -1.61
CA ARG A 108 3.63 22.95 -2.78
C ARG A 108 4.38 22.59 -4.06
N PHE A 109 5.62 22.13 -3.93
CA PHE A 109 6.37 21.58 -5.05
C PHE A 109 6.14 20.07 -5.14
N THR A 110 6.06 19.55 -6.35
CA THR A 110 5.97 18.11 -6.60
C THR A 110 7.36 17.48 -6.42
N VAL A 111 7.47 16.49 -5.53
CA VAL A 111 8.72 15.76 -5.25
C VAL A 111 8.76 14.38 -5.93
N TRP A 112 7.59 13.86 -6.32
CA TRP A 112 7.46 12.57 -6.97
C TRP A 112 6.16 12.51 -7.79
N SER A 113 6.19 11.78 -8.90
CA SER A 113 5.02 11.53 -9.76
C SER A 113 5.10 10.19 -10.49
N THR A 114 3.96 9.66 -10.91
CA THR A 114 3.90 8.47 -11.80
C THR A 114 4.14 8.81 -13.27
N ASP A 115 4.09 10.11 -13.62
CA ASP A 115 4.23 10.64 -14.98
C ASP A 115 3.25 10.03 -16.00
N THR A 116 2.08 9.63 -15.51
CA THR A 116 1.01 9.04 -16.29
C THR A 116 -0.01 10.08 -16.75
N VAL A 117 -0.71 9.76 -17.85
CA VAL A 117 -1.81 10.57 -18.39
C VAL A 117 -2.99 9.65 -18.72
N SER A 118 -4.20 10.09 -18.40
CA SER A 118 -5.43 9.38 -18.75
C SER A 118 -6.57 10.36 -19.01
N GLU A 119 -7.34 10.10 -20.06
CA GLU A 119 -8.59 10.82 -20.36
C GLU A 119 -9.76 10.31 -19.51
N SER A 120 -9.69 9.04 -19.08
CA SER A 120 -10.66 8.40 -18.20
C SER A 120 -10.31 8.64 -16.73
N PRO A 121 -11.31 8.70 -15.81
CA PRO A 121 -11.06 8.74 -14.37
C PRO A 121 -10.12 7.63 -13.91
N VAL A 122 -9.24 7.94 -12.97
CA VAL A 122 -8.24 6.99 -12.45
C VAL A 122 -8.44 6.72 -10.97
N PHE A 123 -7.98 5.55 -10.54
CA PHE A 123 -8.05 5.06 -9.17
C PHE A 123 -6.70 4.51 -8.75
N LEU A 124 -6.28 4.85 -7.53
CA LEU A 124 -5.09 4.28 -6.90
C LEU A 124 -5.55 3.27 -5.85
N ASP A 125 -5.25 1.99 -6.08
CA ASP A 125 -5.68 0.89 -5.21
C ASP A 125 -4.47 0.06 -4.75
N LEU A 126 -4.51 -0.38 -3.49
CA LEU A 126 -3.54 -1.31 -2.93
C LEU A 126 -4.08 -2.75 -2.98
N HIS A 127 -3.44 -3.59 -3.79
CA HIS A 127 -3.87 -4.98 -3.96
C HIS A 127 -3.41 -5.88 -2.80
N GLU A 128 -4.08 -7.03 -2.66
CA GLU A 128 -3.83 -8.04 -1.61
C GLU A 128 -2.41 -8.63 -1.62
N ASN A 129 -1.70 -8.54 -2.75
CA ASN A 129 -0.32 -8.97 -2.88
C ASN A 129 0.69 -7.87 -2.52
N GLY A 130 0.25 -6.65 -2.21
CA GLY A 130 1.11 -5.52 -1.88
C GLY A 130 1.44 -4.63 -3.09
N ASN A 131 0.92 -4.92 -4.27
CA ASN A 131 1.10 -4.07 -5.43
C ASN A 131 0.18 -2.84 -5.34
N LEU A 132 0.76 -1.64 -5.32
CA LEU A 132 0.05 -0.39 -5.48
C LEU A 132 -0.14 -0.10 -6.97
N ILE A 133 -1.39 0.02 -7.41
CA ILE A 133 -1.75 0.11 -8.83
C ILE A 133 -2.55 1.38 -9.10
N LEU A 134 -2.12 2.13 -10.12
CA LEU A 134 -2.90 3.17 -10.74
C LEU A 134 -3.56 2.61 -12.01
N HIS A 135 -4.88 2.66 -12.06
CA HIS A 135 -5.65 2.17 -13.21
C HIS A 135 -6.79 3.12 -13.55
N ASN A 136 -7.20 3.10 -14.81
CA ASN A 136 -8.34 3.90 -15.27
C ASN A 136 -9.67 3.14 -15.14
N SER A 137 -10.79 3.85 -15.28
CA SER A 137 -12.13 3.26 -15.22
C SER A 137 -12.41 2.19 -16.27
N ASP A 138 -11.60 2.13 -17.33
CA ASP A 138 -11.70 1.15 -18.41
C ASP A 138 -10.94 -0.15 -18.07
N GLY A 139 -10.29 -0.22 -16.90
CA GLY A 139 -9.52 -1.36 -16.42
C GLY A 139 -8.07 -1.39 -16.92
N GLY A 140 -7.62 -0.35 -17.61
CA GLY A 140 -6.24 -0.19 -18.05
C GLY A 140 -5.33 0.18 -16.90
N VAL A 141 -4.30 -0.65 -16.66
CA VAL A 141 -3.22 -0.33 -15.71
C VAL A 141 -2.30 0.71 -16.33
N LEU A 142 -2.15 1.86 -15.66
CA LEU A 142 -1.32 2.97 -16.11
C LEU A 142 0.06 2.94 -15.46
N TRP A 143 0.12 2.52 -14.20
CA TRP A 143 1.36 2.42 -13.41
C TRP A 143 1.17 1.40 -12.28
N GLN A 144 2.26 0.75 -11.87
CA GLN A 144 2.27 -0.11 -10.69
C GLN A 144 3.62 -0.09 -9.98
N SER A 145 3.59 -0.20 -8.65
CA SER A 145 4.80 -0.20 -7.80
C SER A 145 5.79 -1.32 -8.14
N TYR A 146 5.28 -2.47 -8.59
CA TYR A 146 6.09 -3.64 -8.89
C TYR A 146 7.08 -3.43 -10.04
N ASP A 147 6.80 -2.48 -10.94
CA ASP A 147 7.67 -2.15 -12.07
C ASP A 147 8.87 -1.29 -11.64
N SER A 148 8.90 -0.81 -10.40
CA SER A 148 9.97 -0.02 -9.80
C SER A 148 10.30 -0.54 -8.40
N PRO A 149 10.89 -1.74 -8.28
CA PRO A 149 11.22 -2.33 -6.99
C PRO A 149 12.24 -1.49 -6.21
N THR A 150 12.16 -1.56 -4.88
CA THR A 150 13.19 -1.02 -3.98
C THR A 150 14.17 -2.13 -3.59
N ASP A 151 14.33 -2.42 -2.31
CA ASP A 151 15.23 -3.42 -1.73
C ASP A 151 14.55 -4.75 -1.40
N THR A 152 13.23 -4.81 -1.54
CA THR A 152 12.40 -5.98 -1.23
C THR A 152 11.65 -6.44 -2.47
N LEU A 153 11.60 -7.76 -2.67
CA LEU A 153 10.76 -8.39 -3.68
C LEU A 153 9.63 -9.17 -3.01
N LEU A 154 8.40 -8.90 -3.45
CA LEU A 154 7.23 -9.59 -2.94
C LEU A 154 6.87 -10.83 -3.78
N PRO A 155 6.14 -11.79 -3.21
CA PRO A 155 5.57 -12.88 -3.99
C PRO A 155 4.79 -12.33 -5.19
N GLN A 156 4.89 -13.02 -6.34
CA GLN A 156 4.25 -12.64 -7.61
C GLN A 156 4.81 -11.37 -8.26
N GLN A 157 5.78 -10.69 -7.66
CA GLN A 157 6.53 -9.65 -8.32
C GLN A 157 7.51 -10.26 -9.31
N LEU A 158 7.36 -9.92 -10.59
CA LEU A 158 8.27 -10.39 -11.62
C LEU A 158 9.57 -9.58 -11.57
N LEU A 159 10.69 -10.22 -11.26
CA LEU A 159 12.01 -9.62 -11.43
C LEU A 159 12.52 -9.90 -12.84
N THR A 160 12.69 -8.85 -13.64
CA THR A 160 13.27 -8.94 -14.99
C THR A 160 14.71 -8.42 -15.00
N LYS A 161 15.48 -8.77 -16.03
CA LYS A 161 16.89 -8.36 -16.18
C LYS A 161 17.10 -6.84 -16.24
N ASP A 162 16.06 -6.08 -16.61
CA ASP A 162 16.14 -4.64 -16.84
C ASP A 162 15.72 -3.84 -15.58
N MET A 163 15.24 -4.53 -14.54
CA MET A 163 14.89 -3.94 -13.26
C MET A 163 16.12 -3.76 -12.37
N LYS A 164 16.12 -2.69 -11.57
CA LYS A 164 17.15 -2.40 -10.58
C LYS A 164 16.54 -2.44 -9.20
N LEU A 165 17.13 -3.22 -8.31
CA LEU A 165 16.86 -3.12 -6.87
C LEU A 165 17.64 -1.93 -6.32
N VAL A 166 16.96 -1.09 -5.55
CA VAL A 166 17.52 0.12 -4.98
C VAL A 166 17.39 0.03 -3.47
N SER A 167 18.52 0.09 -2.76
CA SER A 167 18.54 0.04 -1.28
C SER A 167 17.73 1.21 -0.70
N CYS A 168 16.88 0.88 0.28
CA CYS A 168 16.31 1.83 1.22
C CYS A 168 17.37 2.29 2.23
#